data_AF-A0A369RMA0-F1
#
_entry.id   AF-A0A369RMA0-F1
#
_cell.length_a   1.000
_cell.length_b   1.000
_cell.length_c   1.000
_cell.angle_alpha   90.00
_cell.angle_beta   90.00
_cell.angle_gamma   90.00
#
_symmetry.space_group_name_H-M   'P 1'
#
loop_
_entity.id
_entity.type
_entity.pdbx_description
1 polymer ?
#
loop_
_entity_poly.entity_id
_entity_poly.type
_entity_poly.pdbx_seq_one_letter_code
_entity_poly.pdbx_strand_id
1 'polypeptide(L)'
;QESDETEKFNAGCAPGIRFKVSVDSNETVEIEMDEPNSSAKKYNGKIVKDIGTKWKTLAREFGIDEGDIDKIIAEKIGSVDDQCAQMLSINKRRKGRSYTKKALVEVLFKSGLRSVAEDHRMCKVVSTCKNLKRKANAVKEDGKLLCYKQKVFIKIFFSLFTQFVINEFS
;
A
#
# COMPACT_ATOMS: atom_id res chain seq x y z
N GLN A 1 5.83 -56.67 0.04
CA GLN A 1 4.89 -55.91 -0.80
C GLN A 1 5.16 -54.45 -0.52
N GLU A 2 5.99 -53.90 -1.39
CA GLU A 2 6.53 -52.55 -1.37
C GLU A 2 5.49 -51.63 -2.01
N SER A 3 5.07 -50.58 -1.29
CA SER A 3 4.18 -49.54 -1.83
C SER A 3 4.89 -48.20 -1.67
N ASP A 4 5.69 -47.92 -2.69
CA ASP A 4 6.25 -46.63 -3.04
C ASP A 4 5.16 -45.86 -3.80
N GLU A 5 4.63 -44.76 -3.25
CA GLU A 5 4.15 -43.63 -4.06
C GLU A 5 4.48 -42.32 -3.35
N THR A 6 5.51 -41.71 -3.90
CA THR A 6 6.07 -40.41 -3.58
C THR A 6 5.19 -39.31 -4.17
N GLU A 7 4.26 -38.76 -3.39
CA GLU A 7 3.58 -37.51 -3.76
C GLU A 7 4.48 -36.31 -3.42
N LYS A 8 5.41 -36.01 -4.34
CA LYS A 8 6.14 -34.76 -4.37
C LYS A 8 5.14 -33.64 -4.66
N PHE A 9 4.67 -32.95 -3.60
CA PHE A 9 4.05 -31.65 -3.75
C PHE A 9 5.08 -30.68 -4.34
N ASN A 10 5.07 -30.56 -5.66
CA ASN A 10 5.66 -29.43 -6.34
C ASN A 10 5.02 -28.16 -5.76
N ALA A 11 5.78 -27.44 -4.95
CA ALA A 11 5.47 -26.09 -4.49
C ALA A 11 5.54 -25.13 -5.69
N GLY A 12 4.67 -25.32 -6.67
CA GLY A 12 4.32 -24.28 -7.61
C GLY A 12 3.58 -23.22 -6.81
N CYS A 13 4.26 -22.13 -6.45
CA CYS A 13 3.61 -20.94 -5.93
C CYS A 13 2.47 -20.59 -6.89
N ALA A 14 1.22 -20.80 -6.47
CA ALA A 14 0.08 -20.33 -7.23
C ALA A 14 0.31 -18.83 -7.49
N PRO A 15 0.27 -18.35 -8.73
CA PRO A 15 0.51 -16.95 -9.01
C PRO A 15 -0.52 -16.13 -8.23
N GLY A 16 -0.02 -15.15 -7.45
CA GLY A 16 -0.90 -14.30 -6.65
C GLY A 16 -1.89 -13.55 -7.53
N ILE A 17 -3.06 -13.23 -7.00
CA ILE A 17 -4.11 -12.56 -7.79
C ILE A 17 -3.72 -11.09 -7.97
N ARG A 18 -3.73 -10.63 -9.22
CA ARG A 18 -3.34 -9.25 -9.58
C ARG A 18 -4.54 -8.33 -9.68
N PHE A 19 -4.41 -7.12 -9.13
CA PHE A 19 -5.43 -6.08 -9.14
C PHE A 19 -4.82 -4.72 -9.49
N LYS A 20 -5.61 -3.87 -10.14
CA LYS A 20 -5.27 -2.46 -10.36
C LYS A 20 -5.95 -1.62 -9.29
N VAL A 21 -5.16 -0.84 -8.56
CA VAL A 21 -5.64 0.15 -7.60
C VAL A 21 -5.36 1.55 -8.15
N SER A 22 -6.42 2.33 -8.36
CA SER A 22 -6.29 3.75 -8.69
C SER A 22 -6.04 4.51 -7.39
N VAL A 23 -4.84 5.08 -7.25
CA VAL A 23 -4.45 5.89 -6.08
C VAL A 23 -4.97 7.31 -6.27
N ASP A 24 -4.84 7.84 -7.49
CA ASP A 24 -5.39 9.13 -7.90
C ASP A 24 -5.85 9.08 -9.37
N SER A 25 -6.30 10.21 -9.92
CA SER A 25 -6.78 10.30 -11.31
C SER A 25 -5.71 9.99 -12.39
N ASN A 26 -4.44 10.01 -12.02
CA ASN A 26 -3.28 9.87 -12.89
C ASN A 26 -2.41 8.65 -12.52
N GLU A 27 -2.53 8.07 -11.33
CA GLU A 27 -1.70 6.98 -10.84
C GLU A 27 -2.50 5.70 -10.61
N THR A 28 -2.08 4.63 -11.29
CA THR A 28 -2.59 3.28 -11.07
C THR A 28 -1.45 2.36 -10.64
N VAL A 29 -1.72 1.52 -9.65
CA VAL A 29 -0.76 0.57 -9.11
C VAL A 29 -1.27 -0.84 -9.30
N GLU A 30 -0.47 -1.70 -9.93
CA GLU A 30 -0.75 -3.12 -10.04
C GLU A 30 -0.19 -3.83 -8.81
N ILE A 31 -1.07 -4.46 -8.05
CA ILE A 31 -0.74 -5.19 -6.83
C ILE A 31 -1.06 -6.66 -7.00
N GLU A 32 -0.16 -7.50 -6.51
CA GLU A 32 -0.34 -8.94 -6.40
C GLU A 32 -0.59 -9.30 -4.93
N MET A 33 -1.61 -10.12 -4.67
CA MET A 33 -1.94 -10.56 -3.32
C MET A 33 -2.50 -11.97 -3.28
N ASP A 34 -2.15 -12.68 -2.21
CA ASP A 34 -2.75 -13.97 -1.89
C ASP A 34 -4.02 -13.76 -1.07
N GLU A 35 -5.07 -14.51 -1.39
CA GLU A 35 -6.36 -14.52 -0.71
C GLU A 35 -6.95 -13.11 -0.47
N PRO A 36 -7.29 -12.36 -1.54
CA PRO A 36 -7.81 -10.98 -1.45
C PRO A 36 -9.08 -10.84 -0.61
N ASN A 37 -9.91 -11.89 -0.59
CA ASN A 37 -11.18 -11.94 0.13
C ASN A 37 -11.02 -12.42 1.59
N SER A 38 -9.81 -12.77 2.02
CA SER A 38 -9.54 -13.12 3.42
C SER A 38 -9.82 -11.92 4.34
N SER A 39 -10.18 -12.21 5.60
CA SER A 39 -10.46 -11.15 6.56
C SER A 39 -9.21 -10.32 6.85
N ALA A 40 -9.36 -8.99 6.80
CA ALA A 40 -8.30 -8.05 7.17
C ALA A 40 -7.99 -8.04 8.68
N LYS A 41 -8.82 -8.67 9.53
CA LYS A 41 -8.71 -8.65 11.00
C LYS A 41 -7.31 -9.06 11.49
N LYS A 42 -6.66 -10.03 10.83
CA LYS A 42 -5.33 -10.53 11.19
C LYS A 42 -4.22 -9.49 11.08
N TYR A 43 -4.43 -8.43 10.30
CA TYR A 43 -3.44 -7.37 10.07
C TYR A 43 -3.62 -6.18 11.02
N ASN A 44 -4.82 -5.97 11.57
CA ASN A 44 -5.15 -4.80 12.39
C ASN A 44 -4.12 -4.53 13.51
N GLY A 45 -3.75 -5.55 14.28
CA GLY A 45 -2.79 -5.38 15.37
C GLY A 45 -1.38 -5.01 14.93
N LYS A 46 -1.01 -5.32 13.68
CA LYS A 46 0.30 -4.98 13.10
C LYS A 46 0.30 -3.56 12.56
N ILE A 47 -0.71 -3.24 11.73
CA ILE A 47 -0.79 -1.93 11.06
C ILE A 47 -1.02 -0.77 12.04
N VAL A 48 -1.63 -1.01 13.20
CA VAL A 48 -1.90 0.05 14.19
C VAL A 48 -0.63 0.80 14.58
N LYS A 49 0.46 0.07 14.81
CA LYS A 49 1.75 0.64 15.22
C LYS A 49 2.41 1.44 14.10
N ASP A 50 2.28 0.95 12.86
CA ASP A 50 2.97 1.51 11.71
C ASP A 50 2.19 2.69 11.08
N ILE A 51 0.87 2.76 11.30
CA ILE A 51 0.03 3.88 10.86
C ILE A 51 0.28 5.12 11.75
N GLY A 52 0.34 4.93 13.07
CA GLY A 52 0.51 6.01 14.04
C GLY A 52 -0.52 7.13 13.82
N THR A 53 -0.07 8.39 13.79
CA THR A 53 -0.94 9.59 13.70
C THR A 53 -1.71 9.72 12.39
N LYS A 54 -1.35 8.95 11.35
CA LYS A 54 -2.03 8.96 10.05
C LYS A 54 -3.37 8.22 10.06
N TRP A 55 -3.77 7.64 11.20
CA TRP A 55 -5.04 6.93 11.34
C TRP A 55 -6.26 7.81 11.04
N LYS A 56 -6.16 9.13 11.27
CA LYS A 56 -7.24 10.09 10.97
C LYS A 56 -7.50 10.22 9.47
N THR A 57 -6.43 10.31 8.67
CA THR A 57 -6.53 10.31 7.20
C THR A 57 -7.14 9.00 6.72
N LEU A 58 -6.70 7.88 7.29
CA LEU A 58 -7.25 6.57 6.97
C LEU A 58 -8.74 6.44 7.34
N ALA A 59 -9.16 7.03 8.46
CA ALA A 59 -10.57 7.08 8.87
C ALA A 59 -11.44 7.82 7.85
N ARG A 60 -10.96 8.97 7.35
CA ARG A 60 -11.63 9.75 6.30
C ARG A 60 -11.77 8.96 5.01
N GLU A 61 -10.73 8.25 4.59
CA GLU A 61 -10.78 7.36 3.42
C GLU A 61 -11.69 6.14 3.62
N PHE A 62 -11.90 5.71 4.88
CA PHE A 62 -12.91 4.71 5.20
C PHE A 62 -14.35 5.26 5.20
N GLY A 63 -14.54 6.57 5.03
CA GLY A 63 -15.84 7.24 5.10
C GLY A 63 -16.37 7.35 6.53
N ILE A 64 -15.49 7.35 7.53
CA ILE A 64 -15.85 7.68 8.91
C ILE A 64 -16.00 9.19 9.00
N ASP A 65 -17.12 9.65 9.52
CA ASP A 65 -17.40 11.07 9.69
C ASP A 65 -16.50 11.71 10.76
N GLU A 66 -16.39 13.03 10.71
CA GLU A 66 -15.52 13.77 11.62
C GLU A 66 -16.01 13.70 13.08
N GLY A 67 -17.32 13.56 13.30
CA GLY A 67 -17.89 13.41 14.64
C GLY A 67 -17.48 12.11 15.34
N ASP A 68 -17.45 10.99 14.59
CA ASP A 68 -16.93 9.72 15.05
C ASP A 68 -15.42 9.79 15.31
N ILE A 69 -14.67 10.51 14.47
CA ILE A 69 -13.23 10.71 14.67
C ILE A 69 -12.99 11.48 15.98
N ASP A 70 -13.72 12.57 16.21
CA ASP A 70 -13.64 13.36 17.44
C ASP A 70 -14.05 12.55 18.67
N LYS A 71 -15.09 11.71 18.52
CA LYS A 71 -15.50 10.78 19.58
C LYS A 71 -14.41 9.78 19.92
N ILE A 72 -13.73 9.19 18.94
CA ILE A 72 -12.58 8.29 19.17
C ILE A 72 -11.45 9.01 19.89
N ILE A 73 -11.16 10.26 19.49
CA ILE A 73 -10.12 11.08 20.14
C ILE A 73 -10.48 11.34 21.60
N ALA A 74 -11.74 11.67 21.89
CA ALA A 74 -12.23 11.95 23.23
C ALA A 74 -12.31 10.69 24.11
N GLU A 75 -12.64 9.52 23.55
CA GLU A 75 -12.73 8.26 24.31
C GLU A 75 -11.36 7.63 24.61
N LYS A 76 -10.37 7.85 23.73
CA LYS A 76 -9.00 7.28 23.84
C LYS A 76 -7.95 8.37 23.87
N ILE A 77 -8.09 9.29 24.83
CA ILE A 77 -7.13 10.37 25.04
C ILE A 77 -5.77 9.78 25.43
N GLY A 78 -4.71 10.20 24.74
CA GLY A 78 -3.32 9.88 25.10
C GLY A 78 -2.70 8.64 24.42
N SER A 79 -3.46 7.82 23.71
CA SER A 79 -2.93 6.64 23.00
C SER A 79 -3.37 6.62 21.54
N VAL A 80 -2.47 7.01 20.65
CA VAL A 80 -2.69 7.03 19.19
C VAL A 80 -2.95 5.62 18.65
N ASP A 81 -2.29 4.62 19.23
CA ASP A 81 -2.47 3.21 18.88
C ASP A 81 -3.89 2.73 19.23
N ASP A 82 -4.40 3.08 20.41
CA ASP A 82 -5.76 2.72 20.81
C ASP A 82 -6.82 3.43 19.96
N GLN A 83 -6.58 4.70 19.60
CA GLN A 83 -7.43 5.44 18.66
C GLN A 83 -7.48 4.73 17.30
N CYS A 84 -6.33 4.35 16.74
CA CYS A 84 -6.25 3.62 15.48
C CYS A 84 -6.93 2.25 15.57
N ALA A 85 -6.72 1.51 16.67
CA ALA A 85 -7.35 0.22 16.89
C ALA A 85 -8.89 0.35 16.99
N GLN A 86 -9.38 1.39 17.65
CA GLN A 86 -10.81 1.68 17.75
C GLN A 86 -11.43 2.04 16.40
N MET A 87 -10.76 2.90 15.62
CA MET A 87 -11.15 3.23 14.25
C MET A 87 -11.29 1.98 13.38
N LEU A 88 -10.30 1.07 13.43
CA LEU A 88 -10.34 -0.19 12.68
C LEU A 88 -11.46 -1.12 13.17
N SER A 89 -11.78 -1.09 14.47
CA SER A 89 -12.89 -1.84 15.06
C SER A 89 -14.24 -1.32 14.55
N ILE A 90 -14.43 -0.01 14.51
CA ILE A 90 -15.64 0.65 13.96
C ILE A 90 -15.80 0.31 12.49
N ASN A 91 -14.73 0.46 11.71
CA ASN A 91 -14.75 0.13 10.28
C ASN A 91 -15.07 -1.36 10.04
N LYS A 92 -14.51 -2.27 10.83
CA LYS A 92 -14.85 -3.70 10.78
C LYS A 92 -16.34 -3.94 11.11
N ARG A 93 -16.89 -3.27 12.13
CA ARG A 93 -18.31 -3.38 12.50
C ARG A 93 -19.22 -2.89 11.37
N ARG A 94 -18.87 -1.77 10.74
CA ARG A 94 -19.62 -1.20 9.59
C ARG A 94 -19.56 -2.09 8.35
N LYS A 95 -18.38 -2.61 8.00
CA LYS A 95 -18.18 -3.40 6.77
C LYS A 95 -18.50 -4.88 6.94
N GLY A 96 -18.46 -5.44 8.14
CA GLY A 96 -18.74 -6.85 8.42
C GLY A 96 -17.89 -7.80 7.56
N ARG A 97 -18.55 -8.59 6.71
CA ARG A 97 -17.90 -9.54 5.77
C ARG A 97 -17.10 -8.85 4.67
N SER A 98 -17.43 -7.60 4.33
CA SER A 98 -16.74 -6.80 3.33
C SER A 98 -15.43 -6.20 3.85
N TYR A 99 -15.08 -6.44 5.12
CA TYR A 99 -13.78 -6.07 5.70
C TYR A 99 -12.68 -7.05 5.25
N THR A 100 -12.38 -7.02 3.96
CA THR A 100 -11.43 -7.92 3.30
C THR A 100 -10.03 -7.33 3.23
N LYS A 101 -9.03 -8.19 3.05
CA LYS A 101 -7.63 -7.83 2.85
C LYS A 101 -7.48 -6.84 1.68
N LYS A 102 -8.15 -7.10 0.56
CA LYS A 102 -8.17 -6.20 -0.61
C LYS A 102 -8.70 -4.80 -0.26
N ALA A 103 -9.84 -4.72 0.41
CA ALA A 103 -10.47 -3.44 0.75
C ALA A 103 -9.59 -2.60 1.70
N LEU A 104 -8.87 -3.25 2.61
CA LEU A 104 -7.92 -2.57 3.49
C LEU A 104 -6.71 -2.04 2.69
N VAL A 105 -6.14 -2.85 1.79
CA VAL A 105 -4.99 -2.43 0.95
C VAL A 105 -5.37 -1.25 0.04
N GLU A 106 -6.54 -1.27 -0.61
CA GLU A 106 -6.99 -0.15 -1.44
C GLU A 106 -7.03 1.18 -0.68
N VAL A 107 -7.55 1.17 0.55
CA VAL A 107 -7.66 2.37 1.39
C VAL A 107 -6.29 2.81 1.91
N LEU A 108 -5.39 1.88 2.25
CA LEU A 108 -4.00 2.20 2.60
C LEU A 108 -3.28 2.89 1.44
N PHE A 109 -3.48 2.42 0.20
CA PHE A 109 -2.87 3.02 -0.99
C PHE A 109 -3.41 4.43 -1.23
N LYS A 110 -4.73 4.63 -1.15
CA LYS A 110 -5.34 5.97 -1.26
C LYS A 110 -4.88 6.94 -0.16
N SER A 111 -4.64 6.43 1.05
CA SER A 111 -4.15 7.21 2.18
C SER A 111 -2.64 7.51 2.11
N GLY A 112 -1.93 7.06 1.07
CA GLY A 112 -0.47 7.20 0.96
C GLY A 112 0.32 6.30 1.93
N LEU A 113 -0.31 5.29 2.50
CA LEU A 113 0.26 4.30 3.44
C LEU A 113 0.69 3.01 2.72
N ARG A 114 1.19 3.16 1.49
CA ARG A 114 1.61 2.03 0.66
C ARG A 114 2.73 1.20 1.30
N SER A 115 3.69 1.84 1.96
CA SER A 115 4.80 1.14 2.65
C SER A 115 4.28 0.16 3.70
N VAL A 116 3.31 0.59 4.52
CA VAL A 116 2.68 -0.25 5.56
C VAL A 116 2.08 -1.53 4.96
N ALA A 117 1.42 -1.43 3.81
CA ALA A 117 0.83 -2.59 3.14
C ALA A 117 1.89 -3.56 2.59
N GLU A 118 3.00 -3.05 2.05
CA GLU A 118 4.11 -3.87 1.56
C GLU A 118 4.89 -4.52 2.71
N ASP A 119 5.20 -3.75 3.76
CA ASP A 119 6.00 -4.18 4.92
C ASP A 119 5.34 -5.33 5.69
N HIS A 120 4.01 -5.30 5.81
CA HIS A 120 3.24 -6.38 6.44
C HIS A 120 2.89 -7.53 5.49
N ARG A 121 3.49 -7.58 4.29
CA ARG A 121 3.25 -8.61 3.27
C ARG A 121 1.76 -8.77 2.94
N MET A 122 1.01 -7.66 2.96
CA MET A 122 -0.39 -7.67 2.56
C MET A 122 -0.50 -7.74 1.04
N CYS A 123 0.37 -7.02 0.34
CA CYS A 123 0.47 -7.06 -1.10
C CYS A 123 1.92 -6.92 -1.56
N LYS A 124 2.16 -7.33 -2.79
CA LYS A 124 3.40 -7.06 -3.52
C LYS A 124 3.06 -6.13 -4.68
N VAL A 125 3.69 -4.97 -4.75
CA VAL A 125 3.51 -4.10 -5.92
C VAL A 125 4.32 -4.64 -7.08
N VAL A 126 3.62 -4.88 -8.19
CA VAL A 126 4.17 -5.43 -9.43
C VAL A 126 4.65 -4.29 -10.33
N SER A 127 3.80 -3.27 -10.50
CA SER A 127 4.09 -2.13 -11.37
C SER A 127 3.34 -0.89 -10.89
N THR A 128 3.88 0.28 -11.21
CA THR A 128 3.20 1.57 -11.02
C THR A 128 3.19 2.33 -12.32
N CYS A 129 2.02 2.74 -12.77
CA CYS A 129 1.83 3.51 -13.98
C CYS A 129 1.35 4.91 -13.59
N LYS A 130 2.17 5.92 -13.89
CA LYS A 130 1.77 7.33 -13.81
C LYS A 130 1.39 7.81 -15.21
N ASN A 131 0.11 8.02 -15.43
CA ASN A 131 -0.41 8.73 -16.58
C ASN A 131 -0.14 10.22 -16.38
N LEU A 132 1.06 10.66 -16.77
CA LEU A 132 1.34 12.07 -16.95
C LEU A 132 0.40 12.55 -18.06
N LYS A 133 -0.65 13.31 -17.69
CA LYS A 133 -1.46 14.06 -18.65
C LYS A 133 -0.50 14.92 -19.45
N ARG A 134 -0.15 14.47 -20.67
CA ARG A 134 0.45 15.33 -21.67
C ARG A 134 -0.60 16.41 -21.92
N LYS A 135 -0.41 17.59 -21.33
CA LYS A 135 -1.02 18.81 -21.86
C LYS A 135 -0.35 18.98 -23.23
N ALA A 136 -0.91 18.32 -24.24
CA ALA A 136 -0.36 18.26 -25.57
C ALA A 136 -0.53 19.64 -26.22
N ASN A 137 0.55 20.43 -26.23
CA ASN A 137 0.84 21.19 -27.43
C ASN A 137 1.49 20.19 -28.39
N ALA A 138 0.83 19.96 -29.51
CA ALA A 138 1.11 18.90 -30.46
C ALA A 138 2.54 19.00 -31.02
N VAL A 139 3.32 17.93 -30.86
CA VAL A 139 4.18 17.38 -31.93
C VAL A 139 4.18 15.86 -31.73
N LYS A 140 3.77 15.14 -32.78
CA LYS A 140 3.85 13.69 -32.86
C LYS A 140 5.32 13.30 -33.03
N GLU A 141 5.78 12.32 -32.26
CA GLU A 141 6.48 11.15 -32.82
C GLU A 141 6.67 10.05 -31.75
N ASP A 142 6.34 8.85 -32.20
CA ASP A 142 6.79 7.52 -31.81
C ASP A 142 6.64 7.05 -30.36
N GLY A 143 5.76 6.07 -30.21
CA GLY A 143 5.42 5.41 -28.97
C GLY A 143 6.64 4.78 -28.29
N LYS A 144 7.07 5.40 -27.19
CA LYS A 144 7.78 4.74 -26.10
C LYS A 144 7.11 5.10 -24.78
N LEU A 145 6.30 4.16 -24.30
CA LEU A 145 5.75 4.18 -22.94
C LEU A 145 6.92 3.86 -21.99
N LEU A 146 7.58 4.90 -21.49
CA LEU A 146 8.71 4.76 -20.56
C LEU A 146 8.18 4.27 -19.20
N CYS A 147 8.08 2.95 -19.04
CA CYS A 147 8.13 2.26 -17.75
C CYS A 147 9.50 2.53 -17.13
N TYR A 148 9.65 3.70 -16.49
CA TYR A 148 10.90 4.03 -15.81
C TYR A 148 11.00 3.17 -14.56
N LYS A 149 11.85 2.15 -14.63
CA LYS A 149 12.34 1.39 -13.48
C LYS A 149 12.82 2.37 -12.40
N GLN A 150 12.02 2.54 -11.35
CA GLN A 150 12.37 3.30 -10.16
C GLN A 150 13.38 2.51 -9.32
N LYS A 151 14.59 2.28 -9.86
CA LYS A 151 15.70 1.63 -9.13
C LYS A 151 17.07 2.29 -9.34
N VAL A 152 17.19 3.37 -10.13
CA VAL A 152 18.51 3.96 -10.45
C VAL A 152 18.71 5.38 -9.88
N PHE A 153 17.64 6.13 -9.59
CA PHE A 153 17.78 7.54 -9.20
C PHE A 153 18.40 7.79 -7.83
N ILE A 154 18.24 6.86 -6.87
CA ILE A 154 18.84 7.02 -5.53
C ILE A 154 20.36 6.82 -5.56
N LYS A 155 20.89 6.00 -6.47
CA LYS A 155 22.35 5.76 -6.57
C LYS A 155 23.09 6.93 -7.22
N ILE A 156 22.46 7.64 -8.16
CA ILE A 156 23.10 8.79 -8.83
C ILE A 156 23.13 10.01 -7.89
N PHE A 157 22.08 10.24 -7.10
CA PHE A 157 22.06 11.37 -6.17
C PHE A 157 23.07 11.24 -5.03
N PHE A 158 23.30 10.03 -4.50
CA PHE A 158 24.33 9.84 -3.47
C PHE A 158 25.76 10.03 -4.01
N SER A 159 26.03 9.60 -5.25
CA SER A 159 27.36 9.76 -5.85
C SER A 159 27.70 11.23 -6.14
N LEU A 160 26.75 12.01 -6.66
CA LEU A 160 26.99 13.42 -6.98
C LEU A 160 27.01 14.32 -5.74
N PHE A 161 26.25 13.98 -4.69
CA PHE A 161 26.30 14.73 -3.43
C PHE A 161 27.66 14.57 -2.72
N THR A 162 28.30 13.41 -2.84
CA THR A 162 29.62 13.18 -2.23
C THR A 162 30.73 13.94 -2.98
N GLN A 163 30.62 14.09 -4.30
CA GLN A 163 31.59 14.87 -5.09
C GLN A 163 31.42 16.38 -4.95
N PHE A 164 30.21 16.87 -4.69
CA PHE A 164 29.96 18.30 -4.49
C PHE A 164 30.54 18.82 -3.16
N VAL A 165 30.49 18.00 -2.08
CA VAL A 165 31.01 18.42 -0.76
C VAL A 165 32.55 18.45 -0.70
N ILE A 166 33.25 17.64 -1.51
CA ILE A 166 34.72 17.61 -1.51
C ILE A 166 35.32 18.81 -2.27
N ASN A 167 34.61 19.37 -3.26
CA ASN A 167 35.14 20.42 -4.13
C ASN A 167 34.91 21.86 -3.65
N GLU A 168 34.11 22.08 -2.59
CA GLU A 168 33.92 23.41 -1.97
C GLU A 168 34.80 23.65 -0.72
N PHE A 169 35.63 22.67 -0.33
CA PHE A 169 36.49 22.74 0.87
C PHE A 169 37.97 22.44 0.59
N SER A 170 38.46 22.70 -0.63
CA SER A 170 39.90 22.68 -0.96
C SER A 170 40.37 23.93 -1.66
#